data_AF-A0A822D4U5-F1
#
_entry.id   AF-A0A822D4U5-F1
#
_cell.length_a   1.000
_cell.length_b   1.000
_cell.length_c   1.000
_cell.angle_alpha   90.00
_cell.angle_beta   90.00
_cell.angle_gamma   90.00
#
_symmetry.space_group_name_H-M   'P 1'
#
loop_
_entity.id
_entity.type
_entity.pdbx_description
1 polymer ?
#
loop_
_entity_poly.entity_id
_entity_poly.type
_entity_poly.pdbx_seq_one_letter_code
_entity_poly.pdbx_strand_id
1 'polypeptide(L)'
;MLADYFPYNQELIYKNSNRDSRYYRSENQPPNRENYALEKYSSESKCFDHGSIWEQYIEQCHKKRPVTPQAAGCYQFECISSKGIYVRIGKEKYLCEYQGQNLTIVTAEYDSIYVGTIICPDCHIICSSLNNF
;
A
#
# COMPACT_ATOMS: atom_id res chain seq x y z
N MET A 1 -22.85 18.31 -21.34
CA MET A 1 -23.76 17.32 -20.74
C MET A 1 -22.89 16.17 -20.25
N LEU A 2 -23.14 15.70 -19.02
CA LEU A 2 -22.24 14.87 -18.20
C LEU A 2 -21.84 13.55 -18.86
N ALA A 3 -20.56 13.21 -18.76
CA ALA A 3 -20.04 11.86 -19.00
C ALA A 3 -19.87 11.14 -17.65
N ASP A 4 -20.99 10.88 -16.98
CA ASP A 4 -21.06 9.90 -15.90
C ASP A 4 -21.25 8.52 -16.52
N TYR A 5 -20.14 7.89 -16.90
CA TYR A 5 -20.10 6.44 -17.04
C TYR A 5 -18.87 5.95 -16.32
N PHE A 6 -18.97 5.87 -14.99
CA PHE A 6 -18.09 5.04 -14.17
C PHE A 6 -18.32 3.59 -14.60
N PRO A 7 -17.44 2.97 -15.42
CA PRO A 7 -17.60 1.57 -15.71
C PRO A 7 -17.22 0.83 -14.43
N TYR A 8 -18.14 0.04 -13.90
CA TYR A 8 -17.91 -0.90 -12.80
C TYR A 8 -16.47 -1.39 -12.80
N ASN A 9 -15.72 -0.96 -11.77
CA ASN A 9 -14.39 -1.48 -11.50
C ASN A 9 -14.51 -3.01 -11.48
N GLN A 10 -13.96 -3.70 -12.48
CA GLN A 10 -13.90 -5.15 -12.47
C GLN A 10 -13.08 -5.54 -11.24
N GLU A 11 -13.73 -6.11 -10.24
CA GLU A 11 -13.03 -6.74 -9.12
C GLU A 11 -12.14 -7.84 -9.70
N LEU A 12 -10.82 -7.65 -9.60
CA LEU A 12 -9.85 -8.63 -10.06
C LEU A 12 -9.94 -9.85 -9.15
N ILE A 13 -10.69 -10.86 -9.57
CA ILE A 13 -10.68 -12.17 -8.94
C ILE A 13 -9.32 -12.80 -9.24
N TYR A 14 -8.49 -12.99 -8.22
CA TYR A 14 -7.23 -13.71 -8.36
C TYR A 14 -7.54 -15.13 -8.81
N LYS A 15 -7.03 -15.54 -10.00
CA LYS A 15 -7.40 -16.78 -10.71
C LYS A 15 -7.32 -18.10 -9.90
N ASN A 16 -6.66 -18.09 -8.73
CA ASN A 16 -6.47 -19.26 -7.87
C ASN A 16 -6.94 -19.06 -6.41
N SER A 17 -7.74 -18.02 -6.13
CA SER A 17 -8.30 -17.80 -4.79
C SER A 17 -9.68 -17.16 -4.88
N ASN A 18 -10.61 -17.55 -4.01
CA ASN A 18 -11.91 -16.87 -3.83
C ASN A 18 -11.75 -15.46 -3.18
N ARG A 19 -10.61 -14.81 -3.37
CA ARG A 19 -10.28 -13.49 -2.84
C ARG A 19 -10.64 -12.44 -3.88
N ASP A 20 -11.44 -11.48 -3.47
CA ASP A 20 -11.74 -10.30 -4.26
C ASP A 20 -10.66 -9.22 -4.04
N SER A 21 -10.70 -8.12 -4.78
CA SER A 21 -9.67 -7.07 -4.73
C SER A 21 -9.86 -6.07 -3.59
N ARG A 22 -10.73 -6.36 -2.61
CA ARG A 22 -11.12 -5.37 -1.60
C ARG A 22 -10.12 -5.35 -0.46
N TYR A 23 -9.32 -4.29 -0.42
CA TYR A 23 -8.25 -4.09 0.57
C TYR A 23 -8.74 -4.00 2.02
N TYR A 24 -10.02 -3.68 2.24
CA TYR A 24 -10.59 -3.53 3.58
C TYR A 24 -10.92 -4.87 4.26
N ARG A 25 -10.88 -5.98 3.50
CA ARG A 25 -11.09 -7.34 3.99
C ARG A 25 -9.75 -8.02 4.23
N SER A 26 -9.49 -8.41 5.47
CA SER A 26 -8.24 -9.08 5.83
C SER A 26 -8.11 -10.47 5.20
N GLU A 27 -9.22 -11.09 4.80
CA GLU A 27 -9.26 -12.38 4.10
C GLU A 27 -8.58 -12.31 2.72
N ASN A 28 -8.51 -11.11 2.14
CA ASN A 28 -7.86 -10.85 0.85
C ASN A 28 -6.36 -10.56 0.96
N GLN A 29 -5.81 -10.53 2.18
CA GLN A 29 -4.39 -10.25 2.41
C GLN A 29 -3.47 -11.11 1.53
N PRO A 30 -2.58 -10.52 0.72
CA PRO A 30 -1.59 -11.25 -0.05
C PRO A 30 -0.75 -12.16 0.85
N PRO A 31 -0.50 -13.42 0.49
CA PRO A 31 0.43 -14.28 1.23
C PRO A 31 1.82 -13.63 1.31
N ASN A 32 2.54 -13.79 2.42
CA ASN A 32 3.86 -13.15 2.62
C ASN A 32 4.86 -13.39 1.47
N ARG A 33 4.77 -14.55 0.78
CA ARG A 33 5.65 -14.87 -0.36
C ARG A 33 5.34 -14.07 -1.63
N GLU A 34 4.12 -13.55 -1.73
CA GLU A 34 3.59 -12.79 -2.87
C GLU A 34 3.38 -11.31 -2.51
N ASN A 35 3.60 -10.92 -1.25
CA ASN A 35 3.44 -9.57 -0.75
C ASN A 35 4.73 -8.75 -0.90
N TYR A 36 5.05 -8.39 -2.15
CA TYR A 36 6.32 -7.72 -2.49
C TYR A 36 6.40 -6.27 -2.03
N ALA A 37 5.26 -5.62 -1.79
CA ALA A 37 5.20 -4.23 -1.37
C ALA A 37 4.86 -4.06 0.12
N LEU A 38 4.88 -5.15 0.90
CA LEU A 38 4.51 -5.19 2.32
C LEU A 38 3.13 -4.58 2.60
N GLU A 39 2.18 -4.85 1.71
CA GLU A 39 0.79 -4.43 1.82
C GLU A 39 0.15 -5.02 3.08
N LYS A 40 -0.74 -4.25 3.71
CA LYS A 40 -1.56 -4.69 4.83
C LYS A 40 -3.01 -4.38 4.52
N TYR A 41 -3.85 -5.41 4.50
CA TYR A 41 -5.28 -5.30 4.23
C TYR A 41 -6.05 -5.34 5.54
N SER A 42 -6.78 -4.27 5.82
CA SER A 42 -7.66 -4.11 6.98
C SER A 42 -8.64 -2.97 6.75
N SER A 43 -9.67 -2.87 7.58
CA SER A 43 -10.61 -1.73 7.60
C SER A 43 -9.92 -0.38 7.85
N GLU A 44 -8.73 -0.39 8.45
CA GLU A 44 -7.90 0.77 8.77
C GLU A 44 -6.82 1.04 7.72
N SER A 45 -6.87 0.34 6.58
CA SER A 45 -5.90 0.51 5.51
C SER A 45 -6.43 1.46 4.43
N LYS A 46 -5.53 2.12 3.72
CA LYS A 46 -5.82 2.90 2.50
C LYS A 46 -4.75 2.62 1.47
N CYS A 47 -5.08 2.81 0.20
CA CYS A 47 -4.14 2.56 -0.88
C CYS A 47 -3.38 3.85 -1.24
N PHE A 48 -2.07 3.70 -1.41
CA PHE A 48 -1.10 4.76 -1.71
C PHE A 48 -0.46 4.44 -3.05
N ASP A 49 -0.26 5.45 -3.88
CA ASP A 49 0.41 5.26 -5.16
C ASP A 49 1.89 4.91 -4.94
N HIS A 50 2.42 4.06 -5.81
CA HIS A 50 3.83 3.73 -5.81
C HIS A 50 4.61 4.69 -6.70
N GLY A 51 5.71 5.24 -6.17
CA GLY A 51 6.66 6.05 -6.93
C GLY A 51 7.73 5.22 -7.64
N SER A 52 7.85 3.93 -7.31
CA SER A 52 8.80 3.00 -7.93
C SER A 52 8.29 1.56 -7.88
N ILE A 53 8.91 0.69 -8.67
CA ILE A 53 8.64 -0.75 -8.60
C ILE A 53 9.26 -1.28 -7.32
N TRP A 54 8.46 -1.93 -6.47
CA TRP A 54 8.95 -2.56 -5.23
C TRP A 54 9.87 -3.73 -5.51
N GLU A 55 11.01 -3.76 -4.83
CA GLU A 55 12.04 -4.77 -4.97
C GLU A 55 12.19 -5.55 -3.67
N GLN A 56 12.29 -6.87 -3.77
CA GLN A 56 12.59 -7.75 -2.63
C GLN A 56 13.92 -8.45 -2.87
N TYR A 57 14.87 -8.26 -1.95
CA TYR A 57 16.18 -8.87 -1.94
C TYR A 57 16.26 -9.94 -0.84
N ILE A 58 16.49 -11.19 -1.22
CA ILE A 58 16.67 -12.28 -0.25
C ILE A 58 18.07 -12.16 0.35
N GLU A 59 18.19 -11.97 1.67
CA GLU A 59 19.46 -11.71 2.34
C GLU A 59 20.49 -12.83 2.10
N GLN A 60 20.04 -14.09 2.17
CA GLN A 60 20.90 -15.27 2.08
C GLN A 60 21.53 -15.48 0.69
N CYS A 61 21.01 -14.85 -0.37
CA CYS A 61 21.47 -15.10 -1.74
C CYS A 61 21.71 -13.83 -2.56
N HIS A 62 21.46 -12.64 -2.00
CA HIS A 62 21.48 -11.35 -2.71
C HIS A 62 20.67 -11.37 -4.03
N LYS A 63 19.65 -12.22 -4.12
CA LYS A 63 18.81 -12.36 -5.32
C LYS A 63 17.59 -11.46 -5.20
N LYS A 64 17.36 -10.66 -6.24
CA LYS A 64 16.13 -9.90 -6.44
C LYS A 64 15.03 -10.84 -6.94
N ARG A 65 13.84 -10.80 -6.34
CA ARG A 65 12.69 -11.54 -6.86
C ARG A 65 12.09 -10.82 -8.08
N PRO A 66 11.71 -11.56 -9.14
CA PRO A 66 10.93 -10.96 -10.20
C PRO A 66 9.57 -10.54 -9.64
N VAL A 67 9.19 -9.30 -9.92
CA VAL A 67 7.97 -8.66 -9.43
C VAL A 67 7.22 -8.05 -10.60
N THR A 68 5.89 -8.10 -10.53
CA THR A 68 5.05 -7.35 -11.47
C THR A 68 4.92 -5.92 -10.95
N PRO A 69 5.15 -4.89 -11.77
CA PRO A 69 4.91 -3.51 -11.37
C PRO A 69 3.47 -3.34 -10.86
N GLN A 70 3.34 -2.86 -9.63
CA GLN A 70 2.07 -2.46 -9.04
C GLN A 70 2.02 -0.94 -8.97
N ALA A 71 0.96 -0.33 -9.51
CA ALA A 71 0.80 1.12 -9.50
C ALA A 71 0.52 1.70 -8.11
N ALA A 72 -0.03 0.90 -7.20
CA ALA A 72 -0.38 1.29 -5.84
C ALA A 72 -0.33 0.06 -4.91
N GLY A 73 -0.29 0.32 -3.61
CA GLY A 73 -0.34 -0.68 -2.55
C GLY A 73 -1.11 -0.18 -1.35
N CYS A 74 -1.73 -1.08 -0.57
CA CYS A 74 -2.58 -0.68 0.56
C CYS A 74 -1.90 -0.89 1.91
N TYR A 75 -1.94 0.13 2.76
CA TYR A 75 -1.19 0.23 4.01
C TYR A 75 -2.07 0.73 5.14
N GLN A 76 -1.78 0.28 6.36
CA GLN A 76 -2.36 0.89 7.55
C GLN A 76 -1.79 2.29 7.74
N PHE A 77 -2.63 3.20 8.21
CA PHE A 77 -2.24 4.59 8.43
C PHE A 77 -2.84 5.16 9.71
N GLU A 78 -2.25 6.24 10.19
CA GLU A 78 -2.68 6.96 11.39
C GLU A 78 -2.56 8.47 11.13
N CYS A 79 -3.66 9.19 11.32
CA CYS A 79 -3.69 10.64 11.15
C CYS A 79 -3.10 11.33 12.39
N ILE A 80 -2.08 12.15 12.18
CA ILE A 80 -1.43 12.94 13.24
C ILE A 80 -1.85 14.39 13.07
N SER A 81 -2.62 14.89 14.05
CA SER A 81 -3.03 16.30 14.12
C SER A 81 -1.83 17.21 13.87
N SER A 82 -2.00 18.15 12.93
CA SER A 82 -1.03 19.16 12.50
C SER A 82 0.34 18.68 11.99
N LYS A 83 0.54 17.38 11.72
CA LYS A 83 1.81 16.86 11.16
C LYS A 83 1.66 16.07 9.86
N GLY A 84 0.52 15.40 9.64
CA GLY A 84 0.31 14.59 8.45
C GLY A 84 -0.15 13.17 8.79
N ILE A 85 0.36 12.17 8.06
CA ILE A 85 -0.07 10.77 8.19
C ILE A 85 1.13 9.87 8.47
N TYR A 86 1.07 9.05 9.51
CA TYR A 86 1.96 7.90 9.61
C TYR A 86 1.42 6.75 8.78
N VAL A 87 2.26 6.20 7.92
CA VAL A 87 1.98 4.99 7.14
C VAL A 87 2.81 3.86 7.73
N ARG A 88 2.19 2.72 8.01
CA ARG A 88 2.87 1.53 8.51
C ARG A 88 3.20 0.60 7.35
N ILE A 89 4.48 0.31 7.16
CA ILE A 89 4.99 -0.61 6.14
C ILE A 89 5.88 -1.64 6.82
N GLY A 90 5.44 -2.91 6.77
CA GLY A 90 6.02 -3.95 7.60
C GLY A 90 5.94 -3.59 9.08
N LYS A 91 7.09 -3.58 9.78
CA LYS A 91 7.19 -3.22 11.20
C LYS A 91 7.42 -1.73 11.45
N GLU A 92 7.84 -1.00 10.42
CA GLU A 92 8.25 0.40 10.51
C GLU A 92 7.09 1.37 10.26
N LYS A 93 7.24 2.61 10.74
CA LYS A 93 6.32 3.72 10.46
C LYS A 93 7.07 4.82 9.70
N TYR A 94 6.44 5.33 8.65
CA TYR A 94 6.96 6.42 7.83
C TYR A 94 6.00 7.60 7.85
N LEU A 95 6.52 8.82 7.94
CA LEU A 95 5.70 10.03 8.02
C LEU A 95 5.51 10.64 6.62
N CYS A 96 4.27 10.74 6.19
CA CYS A 96 3.84 11.62 5.11
C CYS A 96 3.54 13.01 5.67
N GLU A 97 4.38 13.99 5.32
CA GLU A 97 4.29 15.37 5.79
C GLU A 97 3.44 16.24 4.84
N TYR A 98 3.53 16.01 3.54
CA TYR A 98 2.81 16.77 2.52
C TYR A 98 2.42 15.92 1.30
N GLN A 99 1.40 16.36 0.57
CA GLN A 99 0.93 15.70 -0.64
C GLN A 99 2.01 15.66 -1.72
N GLY A 100 2.18 14.51 -2.37
CA GLY A 100 3.16 14.28 -3.44
C GLY A 100 4.57 13.99 -2.94
N GLN A 101 4.81 13.95 -1.64
CA GLN A 101 6.11 13.53 -1.08
C GLN A 101 6.42 12.09 -1.51
N ASN A 102 7.59 11.89 -2.12
CA ASN A 102 8.12 10.55 -2.39
C ASN A 102 8.83 10.01 -1.15
N LEU A 103 8.24 9.01 -0.49
CA LEU A 103 8.86 8.31 0.63
C LEU A 103 9.58 7.07 0.12
N THR A 104 10.90 7.13 0.10
CA THR A 104 11.74 5.95 -0.16
C THR A 104 11.76 5.06 1.07
N ILE A 105 11.34 3.82 0.87
CA ILE A 105 11.22 2.79 1.90
C ILE A 105 12.37 1.81 1.72
N VAL A 106 13.11 1.58 2.81
CA VAL A 106 14.08 0.49 2.93
C VAL A 106 13.82 -0.17 4.26
N THR A 107 13.38 -1.42 4.26
CA THR A 107 13.05 -2.16 5.49
C THR A 107 13.34 -3.65 5.35
N ALA A 108 13.61 -4.31 6.46
CA ALA A 108 13.91 -5.74 6.50
C ALA A 108 12.77 -6.51 7.18
N GLU A 109 12.23 -7.51 6.49
CA GLU A 109 11.22 -8.41 7.05
C GLU A 109 11.29 -9.80 6.39
N TYR A 110 10.94 -10.86 7.11
CA TYR A 110 10.91 -12.23 6.58
C TYR A 110 12.21 -12.63 5.83
N ASP A 111 13.37 -12.36 6.44
CA ASP A 111 14.71 -12.63 5.89
C ASP A 111 14.97 -11.99 4.50
N SER A 112 14.28 -10.87 4.24
CA SER A 112 14.37 -10.12 2.99
C SER A 112 14.44 -8.62 3.25
N ILE A 113 15.15 -7.91 2.38
CA ILE A 113 15.16 -6.44 2.32
C ILE A 113 14.17 -6.00 1.25
N TYR A 114 13.27 -5.09 1.60
CA TYR A 114 12.30 -4.48 0.70
C TYR A 114 12.71 -3.05 0.41
N VAL A 115 12.71 -2.69 -0.87
CA VAL A 115 13.03 -1.36 -1.35
C VAL A 115 11.90 -0.88 -2.26
N GLY A 116 11.36 0.30 -1.99
CA GLY A 116 10.28 0.85 -2.80
C GLY A 116 10.05 2.32 -2.51
N THR A 117 9.05 2.89 -3.16
CA THR A 117 8.66 4.30 -2.96
C THR A 117 7.16 4.38 -2.93
N ILE A 118 6.61 5.07 -1.94
CA ILE A 118 5.21 5.46 -1.91
C ILE A 118 5.09 6.97 -2.12
N ILE A 119 4.02 7.41 -2.77
CA ILE A 119 3.67 8.81 -2.97
C ILE A 119 2.64 9.20 -1.94
N CYS A 120 2.95 10.20 -1.12
CA CYS A 120 2.07 10.64 -0.05
C CYS A 120 0.80 11.30 -0.61
N PRO A 121 -0.39 10.86 -0.18
CA PRO A 121 -1.66 11.45 -0.55
C PRO A 121 -1.92 12.74 0.22
N ASP A 122 -2.95 13.47 -0.18
CA ASP A 122 -3.46 14.59 0.61
C ASP A 122 -4.02 14.09 1.95
N CYS A 123 -3.50 14.62 3.05
CA CYS A 123 -3.92 14.24 4.38
C CYS A 123 -5.37 14.64 4.68
N HIS A 124 -5.88 15.71 4.08
CA HIS A 124 -7.28 16.12 4.25
C HIS A 124 -8.22 15.08 3.65
N ILE A 125 -7.90 14.54 2.46
CA ILE A 125 -8.73 13.53 1.80
C ILE A 125 -8.82 12.26 2.64
N ILE A 126 -7.69 11.80 3.19
CA ILE A 126 -7.64 10.57 3.95
C ILE A 126 -8.21 10.75 5.36
N CYS A 127 -7.81 11.80 6.08
CA CYS A 127 -8.18 11.99 7.48
C CYS A 127 -9.60 12.53 7.67
N SER A 128 -10.15 13.29 6.72
CA SER A 128 -11.55 13.72 6.78
C SER A 128 -12.52 12.56 6.64
N SER A 129 -12.13 11.46 6.00
CA SER A 129 -12.97 10.25 5.86
C SER A 129 -13.14 9.44 7.16
N LEU A 130 -12.41 9.78 8.23
CA LEU A 130 -12.47 9.12 9.55
C LEU A 130 -13.29 9.90 10.58
N ASN A 131 -13.61 11.17 10.31
CA ASN A 131 -14.48 11.98 11.17
C ASN A 131 -15.90 11.94 10.62
N ASN A 132 -16.70 10.98 11.10
CA ASN A 132 -18.16 11.14 11.08
C ASN A 132 -18.50 12.31 12.00
N PHE A 133 -18.94 13.43 11.43
CA PHE A 133 -19.78 14.39 12.16
C PHE A 133 -21.18 13.81 12.33
#